data_AF-A0A947EWQ2-F1
#
_entry.id   AF-A0A947EWQ2-F1
#
_cell.length_a   1.000
_cell.length_b   1.000
_cell.length_c   1.000
_cell.angle_alpha   90.00
_cell.angle_beta   90.00
_cell.angle_gamma   90.00
#
_symmetry.space_group_name_H-M   'P 1'
#
loop_
_entity.id
_entity.type
_entity.pdbx_description
1 polymer ?
#
loop_
_entity_poly.entity_id
_entity_poly.type
_entity_poly.pdbx_seq_one_letter_code
_entity_poly.pdbx_strand_id
1 'polypeptide(L)'
;MRYFILISVMLCVTASTAQKKILDHGDFDIWNSIENESLSTTGEHVIYDLERGEADHFLKLRETDGDLIFSYDRGTEGVFTYDSEYAVFKIKAWKDSVLGMKRRKVKKNKLPKDSLGIYHIKTGKLEKIAGLKSMKLPEKWSGFLAYQIETAEKKKQPKDTTSAKKAKPAKKEGKKNGYHLLLRELSTGQQDTFKFVTDYKFAKKGRVLAFTTTGKDKEHDAGVYVFDVDTRSLKNVHQAKKAKYSKLSLSESGKKLGFIVDTDSTKVQIRPTELHLWSKGMNQAGSLIDKESEVNGLRPSFYDDIRFSEDENKMFFGLAKPRVIKDTSLTKEEIVNVEVWTYDEPRLYTVQELQLKNDTVKAYTSVVHLNKENEIMQLANADYPDLQLTRDMNSAYALISNGEPYMLESQWTGRRARDYAVVNTETGEKKNIMKKVTGRISLSPDGSFVYGYDRMDQSWFVYSIVTDSFKKRSEDKVFYNERHDSPSPPSPYGAAGWTKDNMQLLLYDRYDIWAFDPSSGNTERLTRGRENKMVYRYLDLDKEEEYIDPKSNW
;
A
#
# COMPACT_ATOMS: atom_id res chain seq x y z
N MET A 1 16.47 -87.52 5.96
CA MET A 1 17.32 -86.48 5.32
C MET A 1 16.60 -86.03 4.05
N ARG A 2 16.48 -84.78 3.64
CA ARG A 2 16.67 -83.44 4.21
C ARG A 2 16.44 -82.50 3.00
N TYR A 3 15.47 -81.59 3.10
CA TYR A 3 15.36 -80.28 2.43
C TYR A 3 15.18 -80.11 0.90
N PHE A 4 14.45 -79.02 0.60
CA PHE A 4 14.17 -78.33 -0.68
C PHE A 4 13.16 -79.06 -1.58
N ILE A 5 11.96 -78.53 -1.83
CA ILE A 5 11.70 -77.24 -2.48
C ILE A 5 10.37 -76.67 -1.94
N LEU A 6 10.47 -75.48 -1.34
CA LEU A 6 9.36 -74.64 -0.92
C LEU A 6 9.63 -73.31 -1.62
N ILE A 7 9.02 -73.04 -2.77
CA ILE A 7 9.00 -71.74 -3.45
C ILE A 7 7.90 -71.74 -4.54
N SER A 8 7.11 -70.67 -4.53
CA SER A 8 6.30 -70.14 -5.64
C SER A 8 4.93 -70.78 -5.92
N VAL A 9 3.93 -70.42 -5.12
CA VAL A 9 2.64 -70.00 -5.69
C VAL A 9 2.34 -68.59 -5.16
N MET A 10 2.77 -67.68 -6.02
CA MET A 10 2.54 -66.24 -6.11
C MET A 10 1.17 -65.78 -5.58
N LEU A 11 1.17 -65.12 -4.42
CA LEU A 11 0.13 -64.15 -4.06
C LEU A 11 0.31 -62.94 -5.00
N CYS A 12 -0.40 -62.92 -6.12
CA CYS A 12 -0.54 -61.71 -6.93
C CYS A 12 -1.47 -60.73 -6.19
N VAL A 13 -0.90 -59.96 -5.27
CA VAL A 13 -1.51 -58.71 -4.83
C VAL A 13 -1.30 -57.72 -5.97
N THR A 14 -2.28 -57.64 -6.89
CA THR A 14 -2.35 -56.54 -7.83
C THR A 14 -2.63 -55.28 -7.03
N ALA A 15 -1.58 -54.54 -6.70
CA ALA A 15 -1.70 -53.15 -6.32
C ALA A 15 -2.21 -52.39 -7.55
N SER A 16 -3.53 -52.27 -7.68
CA SER A 16 -4.15 -51.36 -8.63
C SER A 16 -3.79 -49.95 -8.21
N THR A 17 -2.69 -49.42 -8.75
CA THR A 17 -2.41 -47.99 -8.69
C THR A 17 -3.53 -47.30 -9.48
N ALA A 18 -4.49 -46.70 -8.77
CA ALA A 18 -5.48 -45.84 -9.42
C ALA A 18 -4.71 -44.78 -10.22
N GLN A 19 -4.94 -44.75 -11.53
CA GLN A 19 -4.38 -43.70 -12.38
C GLN A 19 -4.85 -42.37 -11.79
N LYS A 20 -3.91 -41.48 -11.48
CA LYS A 20 -4.22 -40.16 -10.92
C LYS A 20 -5.27 -39.51 -11.82
N LYS A 21 -6.36 -39.01 -11.23
CA LYS A 21 -7.41 -38.30 -11.98
C LYS A 21 -6.73 -37.21 -12.82
N ILE A 22 -6.99 -37.20 -14.13
CA ILE A 22 -6.56 -36.10 -15.00
C ILE A 22 -7.40 -34.89 -14.59
N LEU A 23 -6.74 -33.81 -14.18
CA LEU A 23 -7.42 -32.57 -13.83
C LEU A 23 -8.21 -32.05 -15.03
N ASP A 24 -9.50 -31.81 -14.83
CA ASP A 24 -10.37 -31.15 -15.80
C ASP A 24 -10.83 -29.78 -15.27
N HIS A 25 -11.61 -29.03 -16.06
CA HIS A 25 -12.09 -27.71 -15.64
C HIS A 25 -12.96 -27.75 -14.36
N GLY A 26 -13.74 -28.82 -14.16
CA GLY A 26 -14.60 -28.95 -12.99
C GLY A 26 -13.83 -29.20 -11.70
N ASP A 27 -12.59 -29.69 -11.79
CA ASP A 27 -11.70 -29.80 -10.63
C ASP A 27 -11.28 -28.44 -10.06
N PHE A 28 -11.15 -27.42 -10.90
CA PHE A 28 -10.85 -26.06 -10.44
C PHE A 28 -12.04 -25.43 -9.70
N ASP A 29 -13.28 -25.81 -10.07
CA ASP A 29 -14.51 -25.30 -9.44
C ASP A 29 -14.70 -25.79 -8.00
N ILE A 30 -14.00 -26.85 -7.59
CA ILE A 30 -14.08 -27.40 -6.22
C ILE A 30 -12.89 -27.04 -5.34
N TRP A 31 -11.86 -26.41 -5.89
CA TRP A 31 -10.71 -25.96 -5.11
C TRP A 31 -11.09 -24.76 -4.26
N ASN A 32 -10.77 -24.87 -2.97
CA ASN A 32 -10.94 -23.77 -2.04
C ASN A 32 -9.63 -22.99 -1.95
N SER A 33 -9.70 -21.68 -2.14
CA SER A 33 -8.63 -20.74 -1.82
C SER A 33 -9.00 -19.94 -0.56
N ILE A 34 -7.98 -19.64 0.24
CA ILE A 34 -8.07 -18.69 1.34
C ILE A 34 -7.54 -17.36 0.82
N GLU A 35 -8.32 -16.30 0.99
CA GLU A 35 -7.94 -14.93 0.66
C GLU A 35 -8.28 -13.96 1.80
N ASN A 36 -7.73 -12.75 1.73
CA ASN A 36 -8.03 -11.64 2.65
C ASN A 36 -7.95 -12.02 4.14
N GLU A 37 -6.95 -12.82 4.50
CA GLU A 37 -6.72 -13.24 5.87
C GLU A 37 -6.31 -12.07 6.77
N SER A 38 -6.85 -12.07 7.99
CA SER A 38 -6.51 -11.12 9.04
C SER A 38 -6.52 -11.83 10.39
N LEU A 39 -5.48 -11.57 11.18
CA LEU A 39 -5.38 -12.00 12.58
C LEU A 39 -5.85 -10.87 13.49
N SER A 40 -6.54 -11.22 14.57
CA SER A 40 -6.91 -10.27 15.63
C SER A 40 -5.66 -9.76 16.34
N THR A 41 -5.72 -8.57 16.95
CA THR A 41 -4.57 -8.01 17.68
C THR A 41 -4.16 -8.84 18.90
N THR A 42 -5.10 -9.60 19.46
CA THR A 42 -4.83 -10.56 20.54
C THR A 42 -4.18 -11.86 20.06
N GLY A 43 -4.21 -12.14 18.74
CA GLY A 43 -3.76 -13.41 18.18
C GLY A 43 -4.70 -14.59 18.43
N GLU A 44 -5.89 -14.34 18.99
CA GLU A 44 -6.85 -15.40 19.34
C GLU A 44 -7.75 -15.75 18.15
N HIS A 45 -8.05 -14.79 17.26
CA HIS A 45 -9.03 -14.99 16.19
C HIS A 45 -8.42 -14.76 14.81
N VAL A 46 -8.81 -15.59 13.84
CA VAL A 46 -8.48 -15.41 12.43
C VAL A 46 -9.76 -15.25 11.63
N ILE A 47 -9.78 -14.24 10.76
CA ILE A 47 -10.83 -14.04 9.77
C ILE A 47 -10.24 -14.19 8.38
N TYR A 48 -10.98 -14.85 7.49
CA TYR A 48 -10.53 -15.07 6.11
C TYR A 48 -11.72 -15.30 5.18
N ASP A 49 -11.49 -15.08 3.89
CA ASP A 49 -12.42 -15.37 2.83
C ASP A 49 -12.13 -16.76 2.28
N LEU A 50 -13.13 -17.64 2.27
CA LEU A 50 -13.05 -18.92 1.59
C LEU A 50 -13.72 -18.76 0.22
N GLU A 51 -12.94 -18.77 -0.86
CA GLU A 51 -13.45 -18.80 -2.23
C GLU A 51 -13.40 -20.24 -2.74
N ARG A 52 -14.45 -20.66 -3.46
CA ARG A 52 -14.54 -21.99 -4.06
C ARG A 52 -14.60 -21.84 -5.58
N GLY A 53 -13.54 -22.23 -6.30
CA GLY A 53 -13.44 -22.01 -7.74
C GLY A 53 -13.56 -20.53 -8.13
N GLU A 54 -14.29 -20.21 -9.20
CA GLU A 54 -14.64 -18.82 -9.55
C GLU A 54 -15.95 -18.34 -8.87
N ALA A 55 -16.36 -18.91 -7.74
CA ALA A 55 -17.65 -18.62 -7.11
C ALA A 55 -17.63 -17.40 -6.17
N ASP A 56 -18.65 -17.30 -5.32
CA ASP A 56 -18.78 -16.26 -4.30
C ASP A 56 -17.90 -16.54 -3.07
N HIS A 57 -17.50 -15.49 -2.37
CA HIS A 57 -16.71 -15.60 -1.15
C HIS A 57 -17.58 -15.98 0.06
N PHE A 58 -17.00 -16.77 0.97
CA PHE A 58 -17.59 -17.13 2.24
C PHE A 58 -16.67 -16.69 3.36
N LEU A 59 -17.06 -15.65 4.10
CA LEU A 59 -16.30 -15.19 5.25
C LEU A 59 -16.34 -16.25 6.36
N LYS A 60 -15.18 -16.57 6.90
CA LYS A 60 -15.00 -17.46 8.04
C LYS A 60 -14.23 -16.70 9.12
N LEU A 61 -14.77 -16.73 10.33
CA LEU A 61 -14.13 -16.24 11.54
C LEU A 61 -13.96 -17.43 12.48
N ARG A 62 -12.72 -17.73 12.83
CA ARG A 62 -12.34 -18.86 13.69
C ARG A 62 -11.46 -18.41 14.85
N GLU A 63 -11.42 -19.21 15.89
CA GLU A 63 -10.34 -19.22 16.87
C GLU A 63 -9.05 -19.74 16.19
N THR A 64 -7.88 -19.39 16.73
CA THR A 64 -6.58 -19.85 16.20
C THR A 64 -6.33 -21.34 16.38
N ASP A 65 -7.05 -22.00 17.31
CA ASP A 65 -7.05 -23.46 17.45
C ASP A 65 -7.90 -24.16 16.36
N GLY A 66 -8.72 -23.41 15.63
CA GLY A 66 -9.51 -23.88 14.49
C GLY A 66 -11.02 -23.86 14.70
N ASP A 67 -11.54 -23.53 15.88
CA ASP A 67 -12.99 -23.54 16.12
C ASP A 67 -13.73 -22.45 15.34
N LEU A 68 -14.86 -22.80 14.71
CA LEU A 68 -15.66 -21.85 13.92
C LEU A 68 -16.59 -21.03 14.80
N ILE A 69 -16.37 -19.71 14.83
CA ILE A 69 -17.16 -18.77 15.62
C ILE A 69 -18.28 -18.17 14.80
N PHE A 70 -17.97 -17.75 13.57
CA PHE A 70 -18.92 -17.06 12.71
C PHE A 70 -18.62 -17.34 11.24
N SER A 71 -19.68 -17.41 10.44
CA SER A 71 -19.54 -17.41 8.98
C SER A 71 -20.67 -16.67 8.32
N TYR A 72 -20.38 -16.07 7.17
CA TYR A 72 -21.37 -15.30 6.43
C TYR A 72 -21.17 -15.41 4.91
N ASP A 73 -22.22 -15.81 4.22
CA ASP A 73 -22.22 -15.93 2.77
C ASP A 73 -22.08 -14.56 2.10
N ARG A 74 -21.19 -14.48 1.11
CA ARG A 74 -20.83 -13.24 0.38
C ARG A 74 -20.13 -12.20 1.27
N GLY A 75 -19.74 -12.59 2.49
CA GLY A 75 -18.84 -11.82 3.33
C GLY A 75 -17.43 -11.87 2.74
N THR A 76 -16.73 -10.73 2.76
CA THR A 76 -15.39 -10.60 2.22
C THR A 76 -14.67 -9.42 2.86
N GLU A 77 -13.33 -9.43 2.79
CA GLU A 77 -12.47 -8.34 3.28
C GLU A 77 -12.78 -8.02 4.77
N GLY A 78 -12.86 -9.07 5.59
CA GLY A 78 -13.12 -8.96 7.01
C GLY A 78 -11.90 -8.48 7.77
N VAL A 79 -12.11 -7.55 8.71
CA VAL A 79 -11.06 -6.99 9.56
C VAL A 79 -11.56 -6.84 11.01
N PHE A 80 -10.65 -6.96 11.96
CA PHE A 80 -10.93 -6.74 13.38
C PHE A 80 -10.75 -5.28 13.78
N THR A 81 -11.50 -4.82 14.78
CA THR A 81 -11.14 -3.63 15.54
C THR A 81 -9.84 -3.88 16.32
N TYR A 82 -9.10 -2.83 16.66
CA TYR A 82 -7.80 -2.96 17.34
C TYR A 82 -7.91 -3.58 18.75
N ASP A 83 -9.09 -3.59 19.36
CA ASP A 83 -9.38 -4.26 20.64
C ASP A 83 -9.90 -5.69 20.45
N SER A 84 -9.98 -6.16 19.20
CA SER A 84 -10.50 -7.47 18.83
C SER A 84 -11.94 -7.75 19.31
N GLU A 85 -12.75 -6.73 19.58
CA GLU A 85 -14.13 -6.94 20.06
C GLU A 85 -15.15 -7.09 18.92
N TYR A 86 -14.89 -6.46 17.77
CA TYR A 86 -15.75 -6.48 16.60
C TYR A 86 -15.00 -6.96 15.36
N ALA A 87 -15.71 -7.71 14.52
CA ALA A 87 -15.32 -7.99 13.14
C ALA A 87 -16.21 -7.18 12.19
N VAL A 88 -15.59 -6.46 11.26
CA VAL A 88 -16.27 -5.63 10.26
C VAL A 88 -15.91 -6.15 8.86
N PHE A 89 -16.92 -6.33 8.01
CA PHE A 89 -16.73 -6.94 6.69
C PHE A 89 -17.68 -6.38 5.64
N LYS A 90 -17.35 -6.60 4.36
CA LYS A 90 -18.23 -6.25 3.24
C LYS A 90 -19.11 -7.43 2.90
N ILE A 91 -20.35 -7.16 2.51
CA ILE A 91 -21.30 -8.14 1.99
C ILE A 91 -21.59 -7.79 0.54
N LYS A 92 -21.07 -8.59 -0.39
CA LYS A 92 -21.28 -8.42 -1.84
C LYS A 92 -22.61 -9.04 -2.28
N ALA A 93 -23.12 -8.66 -3.44
CA ALA A 93 -24.22 -9.37 -4.09
C ALA A 93 -23.68 -10.60 -4.82
N TRP A 94 -24.51 -11.65 -4.96
CA TRP A 94 -24.15 -12.88 -5.68
C TRP A 94 -23.55 -12.58 -7.07
N LYS A 95 -22.38 -13.14 -7.35
CA LYS A 95 -21.59 -12.91 -8.57
C LYS A 95 -22.42 -13.20 -9.81
N ASP A 96 -23.15 -14.31 -9.82
CA ASP A 96 -24.05 -14.72 -10.91
C ASP A 96 -25.18 -13.72 -11.16
N SER A 97 -25.77 -13.17 -10.10
CA SER A 97 -26.82 -12.15 -10.22
C SER A 97 -26.27 -10.87 -10.84
N VAL A 98 -25.09 -10.43 -10.39
CA VAL A 98 -24.41 -9.25 -10.94
C VAL A 98 -24.01 -9.49 -12.41
N LEU A 99 -23.53 -10.69 -12.74
CA LEU A 99 -23.13 -11.07 -14.08
C LEU A 99 -24.33 -11.15 -15.02
N GLY A 100 -25.47 -11.70 -14.58
CA GLY A 100 -26.74 -11.68 -15.29
C GLY A 100 -27.24 -10.26 -15.57
N MET A 101 -27.14 -9.35 -14.59
CA MET A 101 -27.46 -7.93 -14.78
C MET A 101 -26.51 -7.23 -15.78
N LYS A 102 -25.21 -7.54 -15.72
CA LYS A 102 -24.22 -7.03 -16.69
C LYS A 102 -24.51 -7.53 -18.10
N ARG A 103 -24.85 -8.81 -18.28
CA ARG A 103 -25.28 -9.40 -19.56
C ARG A 103 -26.52 -8.70 -20.13
N ARG A 104 -27.46 -8.31 -19.25
CA ARG A 104 -28.62 -7.48 -19.59
C ARG A 104 -28.31 -5.99 -19.78
N LYS A 105 -27.03 -5.59 -19.77
CA LYS A 105 -26.55 -4.20 -19.92
C LYS A 105 -27.18 -3.23 -18.90
N VAL A 106 -27.48 -3.71 -17.70
CA VAL A 106 -27.96 -2.86 -16.59
C VAL A 106 -26.88 -1.83 -16.26
N LYS A 107 -27.27 -0.55 -16.20
CA LYS A 107 -26.34 0.55 -15.90
C LYS A 107 -25.68 0.34 -14.53
N LYS A 108 -24.38 0.63 -14.41
CA LYS A 108 -23.57 0.45 -13.18
C LYS A 108 -24.19 1.09 -11.92
N ASN A 109 -24.88 2.22 -12.07
CA ASN A 109 -25.54 2.87 -10.94
C ASN A 109 -26.76 2.10 -10.42
N LYS A 110 -27.37 1.24 -11.24
CA LYS A 110 -28.51 0.37 -10.90
C LYS A 110 -28.10 -1.04 -10.44
N LEU A 111 -26.82 -1.39 -10.50
CA LEU A 111 -26.35 -2.65 -9.92
C LEU A 111 -26.48 -2.59 -8.39
N PRO A 112 -26.68 -3.74 -7.72
CA PRO A 112 -26.67 -3.84 -6.27
C PRO A 112 -25.41 -3.20 -5.69
N LYS A 113 -25.57 -2.59 -4.53
CA LYS A 113 -24.46 -2.05 -3.75
C LYS A 113 -24.08 -3.05 -2.68
N ASP A 114 -22.82 -2.97 -2.28
CA ASP A 114 -22.32 -3.75 -1.16
C ASP A 114 -23.00 -3.27 0.12
N SER A 115 -23.02 -4.13 1.13
CA SER A 115 -23.47 -3.81 2.48
C SER A 115 -22.33 -3.97 3.46
N LEU A 116 -22.42 -3.31 4.60
CA LEU A 116 -21.51 -3.41 5.73
C LEU A 116 -22.07 -4.41 6.73
N GLY A 117 -21.26 -5.38 7.14
CA GLY A 117 -21.52 -6.24 8.30
C GLY A 117 -20.69 -5.77 9.49
N ILE A 118 -21.32 -5.64 10.66
CA ILE A 118 -20.66 -5.36 11.94
C ILE A 118 -21.04 -6.48 12.90
N TYR A 119 -20.09 -7.32 13.25
CA TYR A 119 -20.28 -8.48 14.12
C TYR A 119 -19.56 -8.26 15.44
N HIS A 120 -20.28 -8.30 16.55
CA HIS A 120 -19.69 -8.29 17.88
C HIS A 120 -19.35 -9.72 18.30
N ILE A 121 -18.08 -10.00 18.54
CA ILE A 121 -17.58 -11.38 18.66
C ILE A 121 -18.13 -12.06 19.92
N LYS A 122 -17.97 -11.42 21.09
CA LYS A 122 -18.43 -11.98 22.38
C LYS A 122 -19.95 -12.17 22.47
N THR A 123 -20.74 -11.27 21.89
CA THR A 123 -22.22 -11.30 22.03
C THR A 123 -22.92 -12.01 20.87
N GLY A 124 -22.21 -12.29 19.77
CA GLY A 124 -22.79 -12.86 18.55
C GLY A 124 -23.73 -11.91 17.78
N LYS A 125 -23.79 -10.63 18.15
CA LYS A 125 -24.71 -9.67 17.52
C LYS A 125 -24.18 -9.23 16.15
N LEU A 126 -24.97 -9.46 15.10
CA LEU A 126 -24.69 -8.99 13.74
C LEU A 126 -25.62 -7.82 13.33
N GLU A 127 -25.03 -6.72 12.90
CA GLU A 127 -25.73 -5.60 12.28
C GLU A 127 -25.34 -5.46 10.80
N LYS A 128 -26.31 -5.06 9.95
CA LYS A 128 -26.12 -4.92 8.50
C LYS A 128 -26.60 -3.56 8.02
N ILE A 129 -25.74 -2.85 7.28
CA ILE A 129 -26.04 -1.53 6.73
C ILE A 129 -25.88 -1.58 5.21
N ALA A 130 -26.96 -1.28 4.48
CA ALA A 130 -26.96 -1.33 3.01
C ALA A 130 -26.32 -0.08 2.38
N GLY A 131 -25.84 -0.23 1.14
CA GLY A 131 -25.38 0.91 0.33
C GLY A 131 -23.95 1.37 0.63
N LEU A 132 -23.11 0.48 1.16
CA LEU A 132 -21.73 0.78 1.51
C LEU A 132 -20.92 1.26 0.29
N LYS A 133 -20.12 2.31 0.50
CA LYS A 133 -19.14 2.82 -0.46
C LYS A 133 -17.71 2.61 -0.03
N SER A 134 -17.44 2.89 1.23
CA SER A 134 -16.13 2.73 1.83
C SER A 134 -16.30 2.65 3.34
N MET A 135 -15.35 1.99 4.00
CA MET A 135 -15.25 1.92 5.45
C MET A 135 -13.78 2.03 5.84
N LYS A 136 -13.51 2.58 7.01
CA LYS A 136 -12.20 2.59 7.66
C LYS A 136 -12.36 2.39 9.16
N LEU A 137 -11.48 1.57 9.71
CA LEU A 137 -11.26 1.46 11.15
C LEU A 137 -9.97 2.23 11.51
N PRO A 138 -9.84 2.71 12.75
CA PRO A 138 -8.55 3.15 13.25
C PRO A 138 -7.60 1.97 13.47
N GLU A 139 -6.30 2.22 13.33
CA GLU A 139 -5.29 1.15 13.27
C GLU A 139 -4.74 0.74 14.64
N LYS A 140 -4.50 1.70 15.55
CA LYS A 140 -3.93 1.45 16.89
C LYS A 140 -4.85 1.88 18.04
N TRP A 141 -6.13 2.09 17.76
CA TRP A 141 -7.16 2.42 18.76
C TRP A 141 -8.54 1.99 18.27
N SER A 142 -9.51 1.90 19.20
CA SER A 142 -10.81 1.29 18.95
C SER A 142 -12.00 2.14 19.43
N GLY A 143 -13.19 1.60 19.20
CA GLY A 143 -14.48 2.16 19.61
C GLY A 143 -15.27 2.85 18.49
N PHE A 144 -14.63 3.14 17.36
CA PHE A 144 -15.26 3.89 16.26
C PHE A 144 -15.07 3.23 14.89
N LEU A 145 -16.06 3.42 14.02
CA LEU A 145 -16.06 3.02 12.63
C LEU A 145 -16.51 4.19 11.76
N ALA A 146 -15.71 4.55 10.76
CA ALA A 146 -16.07 5.57 9.78
C ALA A 146 -16.47 4.89 8.47
N TYR A 147 -17.65 5.21 7.93
CA TYR A 147 -18.11 4.61 6.68
C TYR A 147 -18.95 5.57 5.86
N GLN A 148 -18.88 5.42 4.54
CA GLN A 148 -19.72 6.16 3.60
C GLN A 148 -20.79 5.25 3.02
N ILE A 149 -22.00 5.79 2.91
CA ILE A 149 -23.12 5.13 2.23
C ILE A 149 -23.61 5.98 1.06
N GLU A 150 -24.17 5.33 0.04
CA GLU A 150 -24.96 5.99 -0.99
C GLU A 150 -26.43 5.81 -0.66
N THR A 151 -27.08 6.91 -0.27
CA THR A 151 -28.51 6.90 0.01
C THR A 151 -29.29 6.68 -1.28
N ALA A 152 -30.27 5.78 -1.24
CA ALA A 152 -31.14 5.54 -2.39
C ALA A 152 -31.79 6.86 -2.84
N GLU A 153 -31.76 7.15 -4.15
CA GLU A 153 -32.37 8.36 -4.68
C GLU A 153 -33.81 8.45 -4.19
N LYS A 154 -34.13 9.46 -3.35
CA LYS A 154 -35.52 9.76 -2.99
C LYS A 154 -36.32 9.86 -4.29
N LYS A 155 -37.32 8.99 -4.46
CA LYS A 155 -38.27 9.07 -5.58
C LYS A 155 -38.74 10.53 -5.65
N LYS A 156 -38.58 11.16 -6.81
CA LYS A 156 -39.09 12.52 -7.03
C LYS A 156 -40.57 12.51 -6.66
N GLN A 157 -40.96 13.26 -5.64
CA GLN A 157 -42.37 13.60 -5.46
C GLN A 157 -42.86 14.27 -6.77
N PRO A 158 -44.09 13.98 -7.23
CA PRO A 158 -44.64 14.67 -8.39
C PRO A 158 -44.56 16.17 -8.14
N LYS A 159 -43.96 16.89 -9.10
CA LYS A 159 -43.93 18.34 -9.03
C LYS A 159 -45.35 18.84 -9.24
N ASP A 160 -45.91 19.44 -8.21
CA ASP A 160 -47.13 20.24 -8.33
C ASP A 160 -46.85 21.39 -9.30
N THR A 161 -47.70 21.54 -10.32
CA THR A 161 -47.46 22.42 -11.48
C THR A 161 -47.74 23.90 -11.20
N THR A 162 -48.10 24.27 -9.98
CA THR A 162 -48.67 25.58 -9.64
C THR A 162 -47.78 26.52 -8.82
N SER A 163 -46.51 26.19 -8.53
CA SER A 163 -45.60 27.13 -7.84
C SER A 163 -44.50 27.69 -8.75
N ALA A 164 -44.68 28.94 -9.16
CA ALA A 164 -43.68 29.77 -9.84
C ALA A 164 -42.52 30.15 -8.90
N LYS A 165 -41.53 29.26 -8.77
CA LYS A 165 -40.11 29.56 -8.50
C LYS A 165 -39.34 28.25 -8.73
N LYS A 166 -38.50 28.20 -9.78
CA LYS A 166 -37.57 27.07 -10.00
C LYS A 166 -36.58 27.03 -8.82
N ALA A 167 -36.91 26.29 -7.76
CA ALA A 167 -35.94 25.99 -6.70
C ALA A 167 -34.70 25.34 -7.34
N LYS A 168 -33.52 25.90 -7.06
CA LYS A 168 -32.24 25.31 -7.50
C LYS A 168 -32.20 23.86 -7.01
N PRO A 169 -31.85 22.88 -7.86
CA PRO A 169 -31.86 21.48 -7.46
C PRO A 169 -30.92 21.27 -6.27
N ALA A 170 -31.36 20.52 -5.25
CA ALA A 170 -30.53 20.19 -4.08
C ALA A 170 -29.23 19.50 -4.49
N LYS A 171 -28.17 19.69 -3.70
CA LYS A 171 -26.91 18.97 -3.87
C LYS A 171 -27.16 17.48 -3.69
N LYS A 172 -26.61 16.66 -4.59
CA LYS A 172 -26.78 15.20 -4.57
C LYS A 172 -25.44 14.53 -4.33
N GLU A 173 -25.49 13.38 -3.66
CA GLU A 173 -24.33 12.52 -3.49
C GLU A 173 -23.81 12.02 -4.84
N GLY A 174 -22.54 11.66 -4.87
CA GLY A 174 -21.91 11.04 -6.03
C GLY A 174 -20.44 11.44 -6.15
N LYS A 175 -19.74 10.80 -7.09
CA LYS A 175 -18.28 10.95 -7.25
C LYS A 175 -17.77 12.40 -7.28
N LYS A 176 -18.56 13.34 -7.82
CA LYS A 176 -18.18 14.75 -7.91
C LYS A 176 -18.38 15.53 -6.61
N ASN A 177 -19.45 15.21 -5.86
CA ASN A 177 -19.83 15.96 -4.66
C ASN A 177 -19.43 15.24 -3.37
N GLY A 178 -19.01 13.97 -3.43
CA GLY A 178 -18.82 13.14 -2.26
C GLY A 178 -20.11 12.46 -1.78
N TYR A 179 -19.99 11.69 -0.70
CA TYR A 179 -21.06 10.93 -0.05
C TYR A 179 -21.17 11.34 1.43
N HIS A 180 -22.27 11.03 2.09
CA HIS A 180 -22.35 11.22 3.54
C HIS A 180 -21.41 10.24 4.27
N LEU A 181 -20.54 10.78 5.12
CA LEU A 181 -19.67 10.03 6.01
C LEU A 181 -20.35 9.92 7.38
N LEU A 182 -20.48 8.71 7.87
CA LEU A 182 -20.97 8.41 9.20
C LEU A 182 -19.79 7.98 10.07
N LEU A 183 -19.61 8.65 11.20
CA LEU A 183 -18.69 8.25 12.25
C LEU A 183 -19.52 7.62 13.36
N ARG A 184 -19.42 6.31 13.54
CA ARG A 184 -20.25 5.53 14.46
C ARG A 184 -19.42 5.03 15.63
N GLU A 185 -19.91 5.26 16.84
CA GLU A 185 -19.44 4.61 18.05
C GLU A 185 -20.02 3.18 18.12
N LEU A 186 -19.15 2.18 18.23
CA LEU A 186 -19.55 0.77 18.07
C LEU A 186 -20.34 0.25 19.28
N SER A 187 -19.97 0.66 20.50
CA SER A 187 -20.60 0.24 21.75
C SER A 187 -22.03 0.78 21.90
N THR A 188 -22.25 2.05 21.56
CA THR A 188 -23.55 2.74 21.76
C THR A 188 -24.41 2.75 20.51
N GLY A 189 -23.79 2.61 19.33
CA GLY A 189 -24.46 2.83 18.05
C GLY A 189 -24.72 4.29 17.70
N GLN A 190 -24.30 5.24 18.55
CA GLN A 190 -24.42 6.68 18.27
C GLN A 190 -23.57 7.04 17.04
N GLN A 191 -24.06 7.98 16.23
CA GLN A 191 -23.38 8.37 14.99
C GLN A 191 -23.45 9.88 14.72
N ASP A 192 -22.32 10.41 14.25
CA ASP A 192 -22.21 11.73 13.65
C ASP A 192 -22.23 11.61 12.12
N THR A 193 -22.82 12.59 11.44
CA THR A 193 -22.91 12.59 9.96
C THR A 193 -22.28 13.84 9.35
N PHE A 194 -21.23 13.64 8.57
CA PHE A 194 -20.58 14.69 7.78
C PHE A 194 -21.02 14.60 6.32
N LYS A 195 -21.51 15.70 5.77
CA LYS A 195 -22.14 15.69 4.44
C LYS A 195 -21.13 15.86 3.31
N PHE A 196 -21.37 15.16 2.19
CA PHE A 196 -20.67 15.39 0.92
C PHE A 196 -19.15 15.28 1.02
N VAL A 197 -18.70 14.27 1.79
CA VAL A 197 -17.29 13.96 2.02
C VAL A 197 -16.70 13.26 0.80
N THR A 198 -15.53 13.73 0.36
CA THR A 198 -14.80 13.19 -0.79
C THR A 198 -13.68 12.24 -0.39
N ASP A 199 -13.03 12.48 0.74
CA ASP A 199 -11.99 11.62 1.32
C ASP A 199 -11.93 11.79 2.84
N TYR A 200 -11.47 10.78 3.57
CA TYR A 200 -11.37 10.76 5.03
C TYR A 200 -10.30 9.80 5.53
N LYS A 201 -9.64 10.11 6.65
CA LYS A 201 -8.53 9.33 7.21
C LYS A 201 -8.55 9.42 8.74
N PHE A 202 -8.36 8.29 9.41
CA PHE A 202 -8.00 8.28 10.83
C PHE A 202 -6.49 8.49 11.00
N ALA A 203 -6.08 9.11 12.09
CA ALA A 203 -4.70 9.01 12.55
C ALA A 203 -4.45 7.60 13.10
N LYS A 204 -3.25 7.07 12.86
CA LYS A 204 -2.87 5.70 13.23
C LYS A 204 -2.95 5.48 14.75
N LYS A 205 -2.34 6.36 15.54
CA LYS A 205 -2.27 6.34 17.00
C LYS A 205 -3.21 7.37 17.66
N GLY A 206 -3.40 8.53 17.04
CA GLY A 206 -4.27 9.59 17.57
C GLY A 206 -5.76 9.35 17.34
N ARG A 207 -6.61 9.67 18.33
CA ARG A 207 -8.09 9.57 18.25
C ARG A 207 -8.69 10.73 17.44
N VAL A 208 -8.27 10.83 16.19
CA VAL A 208 -8.55 11.96 15.28
C VAL A 208 -8.98 11.44 13.91
N LEU A 209 -10.00 12.06 13.33
CA LEU A 209 -10.49 11.84 11.96
C LEU A 209 -10.34 13.13 11.16
N ALA A 210 -9.61 13.09 10.04
CA ALA A 210 -9.61 14.16 9.05
C ALA A 210 -10.50 13.80 7.87
N PHE A 211 -11.17 14.79 7.27
CA PHE A 211 -11.93 14.59 6.04
C PHE A 211 -12.00 15.83 5.17
N THR A 212 -12.26 15.62 3.89
CA THR A 212 -12.49 16.66 2.88
C THR A 212 -13.94 16.63 2.44
N THR A 213 -14.57 17.80 2.26
CA THR A 213 -15.96 17.92 1.81
C THR A 213 -16.08 18.94 0.69
N THR A 214 -17.05 18.75 -0.18
CA THR A 214 -17.42 19.79 -1.16
C THR A 214 -18.38 20.83 -0.57
N GLY A 215 -18.66 20.78 0.74
CA GLY A 215 -19.59 21.64 1.46
C GLY A 215 -20.92 20.94 1.78
N LYS A 216 -21.58 21.30 2.89
CA LYS A 216 -22.81 20.62 3.33
C LYS A 216 -24.03 20.83 2.43
N ASP A 217 -23.98 21.82 1.54
CA ASP A 217 -24.95 22.09 0.48
C ASP A 217 -24.27 22.92 -0.65
N LYS A 218 -25.03 23.72 -1.40
CA LYS A 218 -24.52 24.56 -2.51
C LYS A 218 -24.04 25.94 -2.08
N GLU A 219 -24.39 26.37 -0.88
CA GLU A 219 -24.05 27.68 -0.31
C GLU A 219 -22.82 27.58 0.59
N HIS A 220 -22.50 26.38 1.04
CA HIS A 220 -21.32 26.11 1.84
C HIS A 220 -20.12 25.73 0.98
N ASP A 221 -18.98 26.27 1.40
CA ASP A 221 -17.70 26.12 0.74
C ASP A 221 -17.16 24.69 0.89
N ALA A 222 -16.31 24.30 -0.07
CA ALA A 222 -15.51 23.10 0.07
C ALA A 222 -14.48 23.32 1.18
N GLY A 223 -14.08 22.25 1.88
CA GLY A 223 -13.10 22.40 2.96
C GLY A 223 -12.52 21.10 3.48
N VAL A 224 -11.53 21.28 4.34
CA VAL A 224 -10.81 20.24 5.09
C VAL A 224 -11.15 20.42 6.56
N TYR A 225 -11.49 19.33 7.23
CA TYR A 225 -11.89 19.33 8.62
C TYR A 225 -11.13 18.26 9.40
N VAL A 226 -10.88 18.55 10.67
CA VAL A 226 -10.30 17.63 11.65
C VAL A 226 -11.28 17.50 12.81
N PHE A 227 -11.68 16.26 13.10
CA PHE A 227 -12.56 15.90 14.21
C PHE A 227 -11.76 15.17 15.28
N ASP A 228 -11.69 15.75 16.46
CA ASP A 228 -11.07 15.15 17.64
C ASP A 228 -12.15 14.35 18.40
N VAL A 229 -11.97 13.03 18.46
CA VAL A 229 -13.00 12.09 18.93
C VAL A 229 -13.23 12.21 20.43
N ASP A 230 -12.17 12.49 21.19
CA ASP A 230 -12.23 12.56 22.65
C ASP A 230 -12.97 13.82 23.11
N THR A 231 -12.67 14.95 22.47
CA THR A 231 -13.32 16.24 22.77
C THR A 231 -14.63 16.46 22.00
N ARG A 232 -14.95 15.58 21.05
CA ARG A 232 -16.04 15.73 20.06
C ARG A 232 -16.03 17.09 19.35
N SER A 233 -14.83 17.64 19.12
CA SER A 233 -14.66 18.96 18.53
C SER A 233 -14.35 18.86 17.03
N LEU A 234 -15.01 19.71 16.23
CA LEU A 234 -14.82 19.80 14.79
C LEU A 234 -14.10 21.10 14.43
N LYS A 235 -12.87 20.99 13.91
CA LYS A 235 -12.08 22.12 13.43
C LYS A 235 -12.15 22.21 11.90
N ASN A 236 -12.57 23.36 11.38
CA ASN A 236 -12.34 23.71 9.98
C ASN A 236 -10.87 24.12 9.83
N VAL A 237 -10.11 23.38 9.02
CA VAL A 237 -8.67 23.57 8.82
C VAL A 237 -8.38 24.41 7.57
N HIS A 238 -9.21 24.30 6.54
CA HIS A 238 -9.09 25.07 5.32
C HIS A 238 -10.43 25.10 4.59
N GLN A 239 -10.77 26.21 3.95
CA GLN A 239 -11.99 26.34 3.15
C GLN A 239 -11.79 27.17 1.88
N ALA A 240 -12.53 26.84 0.83
CA ALA A 240 -12.57 27.61 -0.41
C ALA A 240 -13.92 27.42 -1.11
N LYS A 241 -14.40 28.47 -1.81
CA LYS A 241 -15.69 28.47 -2.54
C LYS A 241 -15.88 27.22 -3.41
N LYS A 242 -14.83 26.84 -4.13
CA LYS A 242 -14.72 25.57 -4.84
C LYS A 242 -13.26 25.12 -4.73
N ALA A 243 -13.06 23.88 -4.33
CA ALA A 243 -11.74 23.29 -4.31
C ALA A 243 -11.84 21.78 -4.53
N LYS A 244 -10.77 21.21 -5.06
CA LYS A 244 -10.50 19.77 -5.02
C LYS A 244 -9.35 19.54 -4.07
N TYR A 245 -9.57 18.69 -3.09
CA TYR A 245 -8.55 18.26 -2.16
C TYR A 245 -8.07 16.87 -2.56
N SER A 246 -6.78 16.63 -2.39
CA SER A 246 -6.14 15.35 -2.66
C SER A 246 -5.01 15.11 -1.66
N LYS A 247 -4.56 13.85 -1.56
CA LYS A 247 -3.43 13.45 -0.71
C LYS A 247 -3.57 13.87 0.76
N LEU A 248 -4.80 13.78 1.29
CA LEU A 248 -5.10 14.03 2.70
C LEU A 248 -4.34 13.02 3.56
N SER A 249 -3.45 13.50 4.42
CA SER A 249 -2.60 12.65 5.26
C SER A 249 -2.43 13.22 6.66
N LEU A 250 -2.66 12.39 7.67
CA LEU A 250 -2.43 12.71 9.08
C LEU A 250 -1.10 12.09 9.52
N SER A 251 -0.38 12.79 10.40
CA SER A 251 0.70 12.16 11.16
C SER A 251 0.15 11.08 12.08
N GLU A 252 0.99 10.14 12.55
CA GLU A 252 0.50 9.03 13.36
C GLU A 252 -0.23 9.49 14.63
N SER A 253 0.24 10.57 15.27
CA SER A 253 -0.42 11.15 16.45
C SER A 253 -1.67 11.97 16.13
N GLY A 254 -1.92 12.28 14.86
CA GLY A 254 -3.00 13.15 14.41
C GLY A 254 -2.80 14.64 14.69
N LYS A 255 -1.61 15.04 15.15
CA LYS A 255 -1.28 16.44 15.42
C LYS A 255 -0.94 17.24 14.17
N LYS A 256 -0.56 16.59 13.06
CA LYS A 256 -0.23 17.25 11.79
C LYS A 256 -1.09 16.70 10.66
N LEU A 257 -1.46 17.56 9.73
CA LEU A 257 -2.26 17.23 8.56
C LEU A 257 -1.68 17.91 7.32
N GLY A 258 -1.28 17.12 6.33
CA GLY A 258 -0.85 17.59 5.01
C GLY A 258 -1.90 17.29 3.96
N PHE A 259 -2.07 18.19 2.99
CA PHE A 259 -2.95 17.97 1.85
C PHE A 259 -2.57 18.86 0.66
N ILE A 260 -3.01 18.45 -0.52
CA ILE A 260 -2.89 19.23 -1.76
C ILE A 260 -4.26 19.78 -2.14
N VAL A 261 -4.31 21.06 -2.48
CA VAL A 261 -5.53 21.74 -2.91
C VAL A 261 -5.39 22.34 -4.30
N ASP A 262 -6.46 22.22 -5.08
CA ASP A 262 -6.66 22.90 -6.36
C ASP A 262 -7.94 23.72 -6.24
N THR A 263 -7.78 25.04 -6.09
CA THR A 263 -8.88 26.01 -5.92
C THR A 263 -9.43 26.53 -7.25
N ASP A 264 -8.80 26.19 -8.38
CA ASP A 264 -9.20 26.67 -9.69
C ASP A 264 -10.47 25.94 -10.17
N SER A 265 -11.51 26.70 -10.48
CA SER A 265 -12.79 26.13 -10.95
C SER A 265 -12.96 26.12 -12.47
N THR A 266 -11.97 26.64 -13.20
CA THR A 266 -11.92 26.70 -14.65
C THR A 266 -11.42 25.37 -15.23
N LYS A 267 -11.40 25.26 -16.57
CA LYS A 267 -10.89 24.08 -17.29
C LYS A 267 -9.44 24.27 -17.75
N VAL A 268 -8.63 25.03 -17.01
CA VAL A 268 -7.19 25.11 -17.28
C VAL A 268 -6.57 23.73 -17.32
N GLN A 269 -5.70 23.51 -18.31
CA GLN A 269 -5.06 22.21 -18.55
C GLN A 269 -3.96 21.93 -17.53
N ILE A 270 -3.16 22.94 -17.20
CA ILE A 270 -2.21 22.90 -16.08
C ILE A 270 -2.96 23.33 -14.83
N ARG A 271 -3.02 22.43 -13.84
CA ARG A 271 -3.76 22.67 -12.60
C ARG A 271 -2.86 23.40 -11.60
N PRO A 272 -3.30 24.54 -11.03
CA PRO A 272 -2.56 25.27 -10.02
C PRO A 272 -2.73 24.61 -8.65
N THR A 273 -1.88 23.64 -8.35
CA THR A 273 -1.89 22.85 -7.11
C THR A 273 -1.07 23.53 -6.02
N GLU A 274 -1.62 23.58 -4.81
CA GLU A 274 -0.97 24.14 -3.62
C GLU A 274 -0.73 23.04 -2.59
N LEU A 275 0.37 23.12 -1.84
CA LEU A 275 0.67 22.23 -0.71
C LEU A 275 0.39 22.96 0.61
N HIS A 276 -0.42 22.36 1.47
CA HIS A 276 -0.82 22.94 2.75
C HIS A 276 -0.47 22.02 3.92
N LEU A 277 -0.13 22.63 5.04
CA LEU A 277 0.15 21.95 6.31
C LEU A 277 -0.64 22.60 7.44
N TRP A 278 -1.29 21.78 8.26
CA TRP A 278 -1.89 22.17 9.52
C TRP A 278 -1.24 21.43 10.67
N SER A 279 -1.03 22.13 11.78
CA SER A 279 -0.60 21.55 13.05
C SER A 279 -1.62 21.88 14.15
N LYS A 280 -1.82 20.98 15.10
CA LYS A 280 -2.70 21.18 16.27
C LYS A 280 -2.30 22.47 16.99
N GLY A 281 -3.28 23.34 17.23
CA GLY A 281 -3.08 24.69 17.76
C GLY A 281 -3.19 25.79 16.70
N MET A 282 -2.99 25.47 15.41
CA MET A 282 -3.20 26.43 14.32
C MET A 282 -4.69 26.67 14.05
N ASN A 283 -5.02 27.92 13.71
CA ASN A 283 -6.38 28.30 13.36
C ASN A 283 -6.82 27.80 11.99
N GLN A 284 -5.92 27.85 11.01
CA GLN A 284 -6.07 27.35 9.64
C GLN A 284 -4.75 26.70 9.21
N ALA A 285 -4.78 25.89 8.15
CA ALA A 285 -3.56 25.40 7.51
C ALA A 285 -2.76 26.56 6.90
N GLY A 286 -1.43 26.47 6.98
CA GLY A 286 -0.52 27.34 6.25
C GLY A 286 -0.22 26.76 4.87
N SER A 287 -0.08 27.63 3.87
CA SER A 287 0.42 27.26 2.54
C SER A 287 1.94 27.12 2.59
N LEU A 288 2.45 25.94 2.22
CA LEU A 288 3.89 25.68 2.09
C LEU A 288 4.38 25.95 0.67
N ILE A 289 3.57 25.61 -0.34
CA ILE A 289 3.83 25.94 -1.75
C ILE A 289 2.52 26.48 -2.29
N ASP A 290 2.51 27.74 -2.73
CA ASP A 290 1.36 28.36 -3.35
C ASP A 290 1.19 27.94 -4.82
N LYS A 291 0.12 28.42 -5.46
CA LYS A 291 -0.29 28.04 -6.81
C LYS A 291 0.62 28.56 -7.94
N GLU A 292 1.35 29.64 -7.71
CA GLU A 292 2.27 30.27 -8.67
C GLU A 292 3.72 29.84 -8.42
N SER A 293 4.02 29.34 -7.21
CA SER A 293 5.32 28.83 -6.82
C SER A 293 5.66 27.48 -7.47
N GLU A 294 6.90 27.36 -7.90
CA GLU A 294 7.49 26.12 -8.42
C GLU A 294 8.81 25.84 -7.72
N VAL A 295 9.08 24.59 -7.42
CA VAL A 295 10.36 24.15 -6.85
C VAL A 295 11.11 23.42 -7.96
N ASN A 296 12.19 24.02 -8.45
CA ASN A 296 12.97 23.50 -9.58
C ASN A 296 12.13 23.22 -10.85
N GLY A 297 11.14 24.07 -11.14
CA GLY A 297 10.22 23.91 -12.28
C GLY A 297 9.18 22.79 -12.10
N LEU A 298 8.97 22.34 -10.86
CA LEU A 298 8.00 21.30 -10.49
C LEU A 298 6.94 21.86 -9.54
N ARG A 299 5.76 21.24 -9.55
CA ARG A 299 4.61 21.63 -8.71
C ARG A 299 4.18 20.51 -7.77
N PRO A 300 3.50 20.82 -6.64
CA PRO A 300 2.93 19.82 -5.75
C PRO A 300 2.06 18.80 -6.49
N SER A 301 2.41 17.52 -6.36
CA SER A 301 1.82 16.45 -7.15
C SER A 301 0.65 15.79 -6.43
N PHE A 302 -0.53 15.80 -7.05
CA PHE A 302 -1.63 14.93 -6.61
C PHE A 302 -1.46 13.45 -7.03
N TYR A 303 -0.27 13.04 -7.50
CA TYR A 303 0.03 11.65 -7.87
C TYR A 303 0.76 10.89 -6.76
N ASP A 304 1.57 11.55 -5.94
CA ASP A 304 2.33 10.92 -4.84
C ASP A 304 1.70 11.21 -3.47
N ASP A 305 1.80 10.26 -2.54
CA ASP A 305 1.20 10.40 -1.22
C ASP A 305 2.05 11.27 -0.28
N ILE A 306 1.36 12.06 0.54
CA ILE A 306 1.99 12.79 1.64
C ILE A 306 2.20 11.81 2.80
N ARG A 307 3.40 11.81 3.39
CA ARG A 307 3.79 10.96 4.52
C ARG A 307 4.52 11.80 5.56
N PHE A 308 4.39 11.43 6.83
CA PHE A 308 5.11 12.05 7.93
C PHE A 308 6.09 11.04 8.52
N SER A 309 7.24 11.53 8.98
CA SER A 309 8.12 10.75 9.85
C SER A 309 7.44 10.47 11.19
N GLU A 310 7.82 9.38 11.85
CA GLU A 310 7.22 8.99 13.13
C GLU A 310 7.46 10.03 14.23
N ASP A 311 8.60 10.73 14.19
CA ASP A 311 8.92 11.85 15.08
C ASP A 311 8.19 13.17 14.71
N GLU A 312 7.47 13.17 13.58
CA GLU A 312 6.78 14.31 13.00
C GLU A 312 7.65 15.53 12.68
N ASN A 313 8.97 15.36 12.54
CA ASN A 313 9.89 16.42 12.15
C ASN A 313 9.97 16.61 10.63
N LYS A 314 9.61 15.59 9.84
CA LYS A 314 9.65 15.62 8.37
C LYS A 314 8.28 15.33 7.78
N MET A 315 7.96 16.01 6.70
CA MET A 315 6.84 15.66 5.81
C MET A 315 7.36 15.41 4.40
N PHE A 316 7.10 14.23 3.86
CA PHE A 316 7.46 13.83 2.51
C PHE A 316 6.27 14.00 1.57
N PHE A 317 6.52 14.47 0.35
CA PHE A 317 5.50 14.69 -0.67
C PHE A 317 6.12 14.62 -2.08
N GLY A 318 5.30 14.51 -3.12
CA GLY A 318 5.80 14.49 -4.50
C GLY A 318 5.74 15.85 -5.18
N LEU A 319 6.77 16.17 -5.97
CA LEU A 319 6.80 17.25 -6.96
C LEU A 319 6.75 16.67 -8.37
N ALA A 320 5.81 17.11 -9.21
CA ALA A 320 5.66 16.61 -10.58
C ALA A 320 5.85 17.71 -11.61
N LYS A 321 6.32 17.32 -12.81
CA LYS A 321 6.35 18.22 -13.96
C LYS A 321 4.92 18.60 -14.36
N PRO A 322 4.68 19.85 -14.80
CA PRO A 322 3.40 20.21 -15.37
C PRO A 322 3.11 19.34 -16.60
N ARG A 323 1.83 19.08 -16.86
CA ARG A 323 1.43 18.28 -18.03
C ARG A 323 1.78 19.03 -19.31
N VAL A 324 2.31 18.28 -20.29
CA VAL A 324 2.44 18.78 -21.66
C VAL A 324 1.03 19.03 -22.22
N ILE A 325 0.77 20.27 -22.62
CA ILE A 325 -0.50 20.70 -23.20
C ILE A 325 -0.51 20.22 -24.66
N LYS A 326 -1.57 19.52 -25.05
CA LYS A 326 -1.82 19.21 -26.47
C LYS A 326 -2.39 20.44 -27.16
N ASP A 327 -1.94 20.72 -28.38
CA ASP A 327 -2.60 21.71 -29.21
C ASP A 327 -4.03 21.24 -29.50
N THR A 328 -5.01 22.04 -29.07
CA THR A 328 -6.43 21.76 -29.27
C THR A 328 -7.02 22.53 -30.46
N SER A 329 -6.21 23.30 -31.19
CA SER A 329 -6.65 24.02 -32.39
C SER A 329 -6.79 23.10 -33.60
N LEU A 330 -6.02 22.01 -33.64
CA LEU A 330 -6.05 21.01 -34.69
C LEU A 330 -7.15 19.97 -34.43
N THR A 331 -7.89 19.61 -35.48
CA THR A 331 -8.76 18.43 -35.53
C THR A 331 -7.93 17.15 -35.45
N LYS A 332 -8.56 16.01 -35.13
CA LYS A 332 -7.82 14.73 -35.03
C LYS A 332 -7.19 14.33 -36.35
N GLU A 333 -7.82 14.70 -37.45
CA GLU A 333 -7.39 14.45 -38.82
C GLU A 333 -6.20 15.35 -39.22
N GLU A 334 -6.07 16.53 -38.61
CA GLU A 334 -4.94 17.45 -38.81
C GLU A 334 -3.74 17.13 -37.92
N ILE A 335 -3.95 16.40 -36.82
CA ILE A 335 -2.86 15.94 -35.96
C ILE A 335 -2.11 14.82 -36.68
N VAL A 336 -0.90 15.13 -37.12
CA VAL A 336 0.05 14.13 -37.63
C VAL A 336 0.41 13.18 -36.49
N ASN A 337 -0.16 11.97 -36.52
CA ASN A 337 0.12 10.92 -35.54
C ASN A 337 1.20 10.00 -36.09
N VAL A 338 2.46 10.34 -35.82
CA VAL A 338 3.63 9.54 -36.19
C VAL A 338 4.28 8.95 -34.95
N GLU A 339 4.74 7.72 -35.08
CA GLU A 339 5.56 7.05 -34.07
C GLU A 339 7.02 7.39 -34.39
N VAL A 340 7.66 8.16 -33.51
CA VAL A 340 9.08 8.50 -33.63
C VAL A 340 9.83 7.75 -32.54
N TRP A 341 10.76 6.89 -32.95
CA TRP A 341 11.60 6.11 -32.04
C TRP A 341 12.98 5.85 -32.69
N THR A 342 14.02 5.71 -31.88
CA THR A 342 15.36 5.25 -32.31
C THR A 342 15.68 3.85 -31.78
N TYR A 343 16.62 3.16 -32.42
CA TYR A 343 16.96 1.76 -32.08
C TYR A 343 17.73 1.62 -30.76
N ASP A 344 18.33 2.71 -30.29
CA ASP A 344 19.19 2.81 -29.10
C ASP A 344 18.49 3.45 -27.90
N GLU A 345 17.16 3.54 -27.93
CA GLU A 345 16.39 4.09 -26.80
C GLU A 345 16.47 3.17 -25.57
N PRO A 346 16.53 3.76 -24.35
CA PRO A 346 16.53 2.99 -23.11
C PRO A 346 15.36 2.01 -23.03
N ARG A 347 14.17 2.40 -23.51
CA ARG A 347 12.95 1.58 -23.51
C ARG A 347 12.45 1.39 -24.93
N LEU A 348 12.08 0.15 -25.29
CA LEU A 348 11.33 -0.12 -26.51
C LEU A 348 10.07 0.75 -26.58
N TYR A 349 9.71 1.20 -27.79
CA TYR A 349 8.52 2.01 -28.03
C TYR A 349 7.24 1.41 -27.42
N THR A 350 7.02 0.10 -27.60
CA THR A 350 5.85 -0.61 -27.02
C THR A 350 5.81 -0.54 -25.49
N VAL A 351 6.97 -0.51 -24.83
CA VAL A 351 7.07 -0.33 -23.38
C VAL A 351 6.76 1.11 -22.99
N GLN A 352 7.18 2.09 -23.78
CA GLN A 352 6.85 3.51 -23.55
C GLN A 352 5.34 3.74 -23.64
N GLU A 353 4.65 3.17 -24.63
CA GLU A 353 3.19 3.26 -24.73
C GLU A 353 2.50 2.67 -23.49
N LEU A 354 2.94 1.50 -23.05
CA LEU A 354 2.42 0.85 -21.83
C LEU A 354 2.72 1.67 -20.56
N GLN A 355 3.84 2.39 -20.53
CA GLN A 355 4.28 3.20 -19.39
C GLN A 355 3.86 4.66 -19.46
N LEU A 356 3.26 5.13 -20.56
CA LEU A 356 2.88 6.54 -20.75
C LEU A 356 2.06 7.09 -19.58
N LYS A 357 1.13 6.28 -19.06
CA LYS A 357 0.35 6.67 -17.88
C LYS A 357 1.24 6.86 -16.65
N ASN A 358 2.22 6.00 -16.41
CA ASN A 358 3.13 6.10 -15.27
C ASN A 358 4.08 7.29 -15.43
N ASP A 359 4.60 7.51 -16.64
CA ASP A 359 5.50 8.61 -16.95
C ASP A 359 4.80 9.98 -16.78
N THR A 360 3.54 10.09 -17.24
CA THR A 360 2.74 11.32 -17.13
C THR A 360 2.28 11.66 -15.71
N VAL A 361 2.38 10.71 -14.78
CA VAL A 361 2.04 10.92 -13.36
C VAL A 361 3.27 10.81 -12.45
N LYS A 362 4.47 10.72 -13.02
CA LYS A 362 5.70 10.61 -12.26
C LYS A 362 5.92 11.86 -11.41
N ALA A 363 6.17 11.64 -10.14
CA ALA A 363 6.49 12.66 -9.16
C ALA A 363 7.79 12.29 -8.47
N TYR A 364 8.52 13.30 -8.05
CA TYR A 364 9.79 13.18 -7.36
C TYR A 364 9.60 13.52 -5.90
N THR A 365 9.99 12.59 -5.02
CA THR A 365 9.85 12.78 -3.59
C THR A 365 10.74 13.93 -3.09
N SER A 366 10.13 14.79 -2.30
CA SER A 366 10.70 15.95 -1.61
C SER A 366 10.34 15.89 -0.14
N VAL A 367 11.07 16.63 0.69
CA VAL A 367 10.87 16.73 2.13
C VAL A 367 10.62 18.17 2.54
N VAL A 368 9.81 18.36 3.58
CA VAL A 368 9.64 19.60 4.34
C VAL A 368 10.13 19.36 5.76
N HIS A 369 11.09 20.16 6.23
CA HIS A 369 11.58 20.11 7.60
C HIS A 369 10.70 20.95 8.52
N LEU A 370 9.81 20.27 9.24
CA LEU A 370 8.79 20.90 10.09
C LEU A 370 9.37 21.54 11.36
N ASN A 371 10.61 21.21 11.70
CA ASN A 371 11.38 21.77 12.81
C ASN A 371 12.33 22.92 12.39
N LYS A 372 12.49 23.19 11.10
CA LYS A 372 13.39 24.22 10.54
C LYS A 372 12.63 25.16 9.60
N GLU A 373 11.71 25.94 10.14
CA GLU A 373 10.94 26.95 9.37
C GLU A 373 10.20 26.42 8.12
N ASN A 374 9.91 25.11 8.07
CA ASN A 374 9.32 24.43 6.92
C ASN A 374 10.17 24.51 5.64
N GLU A 375 11.50 24.41 5.76
CA GLU A 375 12.41 24.33 4.62
C GLU A 375 12.06 23.15 3.70
N ILE A 376 11.93 23.43 2.40
CA ILE A 376 11.55 22.45 1.37
C ILE A 376 12.77 22.05 0.55
N MET A 377 12.94 20.75 0.35
CA MET A 377 14.08 20.19 -0.36
C MET A 377 13.68 19.01 -1.25
N GLN A 378 14.19 18.99 -2.47
CA GLN A 378 13.99 17.89 -3.40
C GLN A 378 15.02 16.78 -3.14
N LEU A 379 14.56 15.54 -2.92
CA LEU A 379 15.42 14.38 -2.65
C LEU A 379 15.59 13.48 -3.88
N ALA A 380 14.53 13.29 -4.66
CA ALA A 380 14.57 12.57 -5.93
C ALA A 380 14.45 13.56 -7.11
N ASN A 381 14.99 13.22 -8.27
CA ASN A 381 14.89 14.04 -9.49
C ASN A 381 14.96 13.18 -10.75
N ALA A 382 15.06 13.79 -11.94
CA ALA A 382 15.11 13.03 -13.19
C ALA A 382 16.32 12.09 -13.27
N ASP A 383 17.47 12.50 -12.71
CA ASP A 383 18.71 11.71 -12.70
C ASP A 383 18.66 10.56 -11.70
N TYR A 384 17.91 10.71 -10.60
CA TYR A 384 17.69 9.70 -9.57
C TYR A 384 16.22 9.71 -9.15
N PRO A 385 15.34 9.06 -9.93
CA PRO A 385 13.89 9.18 -9.76
C PRO A 385 13.32 8.34 -8.64
N ASP A 386 13.98 7.24 -8.30
CA ASP A 386 13.46 6.27 -7.34
C ASP A 386 14.12 6.53 -5.98
N LEU A 387 13.32 6.64 -4.93
CA LEU A 387 13.76 6.92 -3.56
C LEU A 387 13.18 5.91 -2.58
N GLN A 388 14.01 5.43 -1.67
CA GLN A 388 13.67 4.56 -0.55
C GLN A 388 14.03 5.25 0.77
N LEU A 389 13.03 5.41 1.64
CA LEU A 389 13.16 5.88 3.03
C LEU A 389 13.24 4.68 3.99
N THR A 390 13.68 4.93 5.21
CA THR A 390 13.43 4.02 6.34
C THR A 390 11.94 3.94 6.63
N ARG A 391 11.52 2.90 7.37
CA ARG A 391 10.11 2.70 7.70
C ARG A 391 9.56 3.86 8.52
N ASP A 392 10.29 4.26 9.56
CA ASP A 392 9.98 5.39 10.42
C ASP A 392 10.14 6.78 9.75
N MET A 393 10.84 6.81 8.61
CA MET A 393 11.24 8.01 7.85
C MET A 393 11.99 9.07 8.68
N ASN A 394 12.57 8.71 9.82
CA ASN A 394 13.33 9.63 10.68
C ASN A 394 14.78 9.79 10.22
N SER A 395 15.34 8.75 9.59
CA SER A 395 16.74 8.68 9.16
C SER A 395 17.22 9.94 8.45
N ALA A 396 18.47 10.31 8.70
CA ALA A 396 19.17 11.39 8.02
C ALA A 396 19.53 11.03 6.57
N TYR A 397 19.37 9.78 6.16
CA TYR A 397 19.77 9.26 4.85
C TYR A 397 18.60 8.54 4.16
N ALA A 398 18.49 8.76 2.86
CA ALA A 398 17.61 8.02 1.97
C ALA A 398 18.42 7.40 0.82
N LEU A 399 18.01 6.22 0.37
CA LEU A 399 18.63 5.55 -0.78
C LEU A 399 17.93 6.00 -2.06
N ILE A 400 18.67 6.49 -3.04
CA ILE A 400 18.15 6.87 -4.35
C ILE A 400 18.80 6.01 -5.44
N SER A 401 18.06 5.74 -6.52
CA SER A 401 18.56 4.91 -7.61
C SER A 401 18.16 5.38 -9.00
N ASN A 402 18.97 5.03 -9.99
CA ASN A 402 18.69 5.25 -11.41
C ASN A 402 18.98 3.98 -12.23
N GLY A 403 17.94 3.46 -12.89
CA GLY A 403 18.07 2.32 -13.81
C GLY A 403 18.16 2.69 -15.28
N GLU A 404 17.90 3.95 -15.64
CA GLU A 404 17.81 4.41 -17.04
C GLU A 404 19.06 4.09 -17.87
N PRO A 405 20.31 4.30 -17.36
CA PRO A 405 21.52 3.99 -18.12
C PRO A 405 21.65 2.53 -18.57
N TYR A 406 20.93 1.61 -17.92
CA TYR A 406 21.02 0.17 -18.17
C TYR A 406 19.78 -0.41 -18.85
N MET A 407 18.76 0.41 -19.15
CA MET A 407 17.52 -0.12 -19.73
C MET A 407 17.74 -0.64 -21.14
N LEU A 408 18.59 -0.01 -21.96
CA LEU A 408 18.94 -0.53 -23.29
C LEU A 408 19.59 -1.91 -23.17
N GLU A 409 20.65 -2.04 -22.35
CA GLU A 409 21.32 -3.32 -22.08
C GLU A 409 20.38 -4.40 -21.51
N SER A 410 19.37 -3.99 -20.74
CA SER A 410 18.41 -4.92 -20.16
C SER A 410 17.58 -5.68 -21.20
N GLN A 411 17.46 -5.15 -22.42
CA GLN A 411 16.64 -5.73 -23.49
C GLN A 411 17.20 -7.06 -24.01
N TRP A 412 18.52 -7.26 -23.97
CA TRP A 412 19.17 -8.53 -24.36
C TRP A 412 19.76 -9.30 -23.17
N THR A 413 20.10 -8.62 -22.07
CA THR A 413 20.64 -9.31 -20.88
C THR A 413 19.54 -9.85 -19.96
N GLY A 414 18.32 -9.31 -20.03
CA GLY A 414 17.25 -9.58 -19.08
C GLY A 414 17.52 -9.05 -17.66
N ARG A 415 18.57 -8.23 -17.48
CA ARG A 415 19.02 -7.75 -16.17
C ARG A 415 18.63 -6.30 -15.96
N ARG A 416 18.08 -5.99 -14.79
CA ARG A 416 17.71 -4.62 -14.39
C ARG A 416 18.77 -4.05 -13.46
N ALA A 417 19.88 -3.59 -14.02
CA ALA A 417 20.93 -2.92 -13.27
C ALA A 417 20.55 -1.48 -12.91
N ARG A 418 21.12 -0.95 -11.83
CA ARG A 418 20.89 0.42 -11.35
C ARG A 418 22.16 1.03 -10.76
N ASP A 419 22.29 2.33 -10.90
CA ASP A 419 23.20 3.13 -10.09
C ASP A 419 22.50 3.51 -8.79
N TYR A 420 23.27 3.55 -7.71
CA TYR A 420 22.79 3.87 -6.37
C TYR A 420 23.60 5.00 -5.75
N ALA A 421 22.89 5.91 -5.11
CA ALA A 421 23.43 6.99 -4.31
C ALA A 421 22.65 7.12 -3.01
N VAL A 422 23.23 7.80 -2.03
CA VAL A 422 22.56 8.21 -0.80
C VAL A 422 22.37 9.71 -0.86
N VAL A 423 21.19 10.18 -0.45
CA VAL A 423 20.93 11.61 -0.21
C VAL A 423 20.75 11.84 1.28
N ASN A 424 21.43 12.84 1.82
CA ASN A 424 21.19 13.32 3.16
C ASN A 424 19.87 14.09 3.16
N THR A 425 18.88 13.64 3.94
CA THR A 425 17.55 14.25 3.97
C THR A 425 17.56 15.63 4.60
N GLU A 426 18.55 15.95 5.44
CA GLU A 426 18.69 17.22 6.15
C GLU A 426 19.37 18.30 5.31
N THR A 427 20.32 17.91 4.44
CA THR A 427 21.18 18.85 3.70
C THR A 427 21.01 18.78 2.18
N GLY A 428 20.43 17.70 1.66
CA GLY A 428 20.29 17.46 0.22
C GLY A 428 21.58 16.99 -0.45
N GLU A 429 22.66 16.82 0.32
CA GLU A 429 23.93 16.34 -0.18
C GLU A 429 23.78 14.90 -0.70
N LYS A 430 24.20 14.70 -1.96
CA LYS A 430 24.15 13.40 -2.63
C LYS A 430 25.54 12.79 -2.70
N LYS A 431 25.67 11.53 -2.29
CA LYS A 431 26.87 10.71 -2.42
C LYS A 431 26.59 9.47 -3.27
N ASN A 432 27.26 9.33 -4.41
CA ASN A 432 27.19 8.10 -5.21
C ASN A 432 27.90 6.97 -4.46
N ILE A 433 27.28 5.80 -4.34
CA ILE A 433 27.83 4.68 -3.57
C ILE A 433 28.19 3.49 -4.45
N MET A 434 27.38 3.19 -5.48
CA MET A 434 27.55 2.00 -6.31
C MET A 434 27.05 2.25 -7.73
N LYS A 435 27.65 1.56 -8.71
CA LYS A 435 27.24 1.60 -10.11
C LYS A 435 26.90 0.21 -10.64
N LYS A 436 25.97 0.14 -11.58
CA LYS A 436 25.59 -1.09 -12.31
C LYS A 436 25.29 -2.29 -11.39
N VAL A 437 24.58 -2.09 -10.30
CA VAL A 437 24.27 -3.20 -9.38
C VAL A 437 23.12 -4.03 -9.94
N THR A 438 23.34 -5.34 -10.08
CA THR A 438 22.34 -6.29 -10.57
C THR A 438 21.65 -7.02 -9.41
N GLY A 439 20.66 -6.35 -8.82
CA GLY A 439 19.96 -6.88 -7.66
C GLY A 439 19.08 -5.82 -7.02
N ARG A 440 18.29 -6.22 -6.02
CA ARG A 440 17.64 -5.25 -5.14
C ARG A 440 18.58 -4.97 -3.98
N ILE A 441 18.83 -3.69 -3.76
CA ILE A 441 19.53 -3.17 -2.59
C ILE A 441 18.47 -2.57 -1.67
N SER A 442 18.71 -2.57 -0.37
CA SER A 442 17.84 -1.96 0.63
C SER A 442 18.64 -1.18 1.65
N LEU A 443 17.95 -0.26 2.33
CA LEU A 443 18.47 0.51 3.45
C LEU A 443 18.20 -0.26 4.75
N SER A 444 19.12 -0.20 5.73
CA SER A 444 18.87 -0.71 7.09
C SER A 444 17.76 0.09 7.77
N PRO A 445 17.09 -0.46 8.80
CA PRO A 445 15.99 0.23 9.48
C PRO A 445 16.38 1.60 10.05
N ASP A 446 17.60 1.76 10.57
CA ASP A 446 18.14 3.02 11.09
C ASP A 446 18.68 3.97 10.01
N GLY A 447 18.82 3.48 8.76
CA GLY A 447 19.40 4.27 7.68
C GLY A 447 20.93 4.38 7.66
N SER A 448 21.65 3.64 8.52
CA SER A 448 23.11 3.71 8.59
C SER A 448 23.83 2.84 7.56
N PHE A 449 23.16 1.81 7.04
CA PHE A 449 23.74 0.81 6.14
C PHE A 449 22.89 0.61 4.89
N VAL A 450 23.57 0.32 3.78
CA VAL A 450 22.98 -0.12 2.53
C VAL A 450 23.42 -1.55 2.29
N TYR A 451 22.49 -2.47 2.07
CA TYR A 451 22.82 -3.89 1.92
C TYR A 451 22.09 -4.51 0.73
N GLY A 452 22.68 -5.57 0.19
CA GLY A 452 22.09 -6.26 -0.95
C GLY A 452 22.85 -7.52 -1.30
N TYR A 453 22.30 -8.21 -2.28
CA TYR A 453 22.93 -9.38 -2.86
C TYR A 453 23.31 -9.08 -4.31
N ASP A 454 24.60 -9.18 -4.61
CA ASP A 454 25.08 -9.12 -5.97
C ASP A 454 24.91 -10.50 -6.61
N ARG A 455 24.07 -10.57 -7.65
CA ARG A 455 23.79 -11.83 -8.35
C ARG A 455 24.97 -12.32 -9.16
N MET A 456 25.80 -11.42 -9.71
CA MET A 456 26.95 -11.81 -10.53
C MET A 456 28.06 -12.38 -9.67
N ASP A 457 28.33 -11.71 -8.55
CA ASP A 457 29.35 -12.13 -7.60
C ASP A 457 28.86 -13.19 -6.60
N GLN A 458 27.56 -13.49 -6.64
CA GLN A 458 26.88 -14.45 -5.78
C GLN A 458 27.08 -14.21 -4.27
N SER A 459 27.15 -12.94 -3.89
CA SER A 459 27.61 -12.53 -2.57
C SER A 459 26.72 -11.46 -1.97
N TRP A 460 26.53 -11.53 -0.67
CA TRP A 460 25.96 -10.43 0.10
C TRP A 460 27.00 -9.35 0.37
N PHE A 461 26.56 -8.11 0.42
CA PHE A 461 27.37 -6.97 0.81
C PHE A 461 26.60 -6.04 1.74
N VAL A 462 27.36 -5.27 2.51
CA VAL A 462 26.90 -4.15 3.31
C VAL A 462 27.84 -2.99 3.09
N TYR A 463 27.29 -1.81 2.85
CA TYR A 463 27.98 -0.53 2.77
C TYR A 463 27.54 0.34 3.94
N SER A 464 28.48 0.78 4.78
CA SER A 464 28.24 1.73 5.84
C SER A 464 28.28 3.15 5.29
N ILE A 465 27.18 3.89 5.45
CA ILE A 465 27.04 5.26 4.94
C ILE A 465 27.96 6.21 5.68
N VAL A 466 27.99 6.11 7.01
CA VAL A 466 28.75 7.01 7.90
C VAL A 466 30.25 6.79 7.78
N THR A 467 30.70 5.53 7.74
CA THR A 467 32.15 5.21 7.72
C THR A 467 32.73 5.06 6.32
N ASP A 468 31.90 5.17 5.28
CA ASP A 468 32.28 4.94 3.89
C ASP A 468 32.98 3.59 3.64
N SER A 469 32.53 2.56 4.35
CA SER A 469 33.15 1.24 4.31
C SER A 469 32.25 0.24 3.60
N PHE A 470 32.82 -0.47 2.62
CA PHE A 470 32.17 -1.55 1.90
C PHE A 470 32.69 -2.89 2.41
N LYS A 471 31.78 -3.75 2.86
CA LYS A 471 32.06 -5.12 3.30
C LYS A 471 31.28 -6.08 2.43
N LYS A 472 31.99 -7.09 1.93
CA LYS A 472 31.42 -8.16 1.13
C LYS A 472 31.62 -9.46 1.89
N ARG A 473 30.61 -10.32 1.90
CA ARG A 473 30.75 -11.63 2.52
C ARG A 473 31.55 -12.58 1.62
N SER A 474 32.53 -13.27 2.21
CA SER A 474 33.46 -14.19 1.53
C SER A 474 32.82 -15.51 1.07
N GLU A 475 33.45 -16.09 0.05
CA GLU A 475 33.01 -17.19 -0.84
C GLU A 475 32.90 -18.59 -0.20
N ASP A 476 33.29 -18.75 1.06
CA ASP A 476 33.39 -20.07 1.71
C ASP A 476 32.03 -20.69 2.10
N LYS A 477 30.94 -19.91 2.01
CA LYS A 477 29.57 -20.32 2.33
C LYS A 477 28.60 -19.96 1.19
N VAL A 478 27.65 -20.85 0.93
CA VAL A 478 26.68 -20.72 -0.15
C VAL A 478 25.37 -20.12 0.37
N PHE A 479 25.10 -18.86 0.01
CA PHE A 479 23.87 -18.13 0.39
C PHE A 479 22.84 -18.05 -0.74
N TYR A 480 23.05 -18.81 -1.82
CA TYR A 480 22.20 -18.83 -3.00
C TYR A 480 21.57 -20.20 -3.21
N ASN A 481 20.49 -20.24 -4.01
CA ASN A 481 19.78 -21.46 -4.29
C ASN A 481 20.68 -22.52 -4.94
N GLU A 482 21.14 -23.48 -4.13
CA GLU A 482 22.00 -24.61 -4.52
C GLU A 482 21.35 -25.53 -5.57
N ARG A 483 20.03 -25.43 -5.78
CA ARG A 483 19.28 -26.21 -6.78
C ARG A 483 18.99 -25.44 -8.06
N HIS A 484 19.64 -24.29 -8.26
CA HIS A 484 19.44 -23.49 -9.45
C HIS A 484 20.00 -24.21 -10.69
N ASP A 485 19.14 -24.45 -11.68
CA ASP A 485 19.46 -25.21 -12.88
C ASP A 485 19.01 -24.48 -14.15
N SER A 486 19.36 -23.19 -14.25
CA SER A 486 19.04 -22.37 -15.42
C SER A 486 20.25 -21.49 -15.79
N PRO A 487 20.35 -21.00 -17.04
CA PRO A 487 21.49 -20.21 -17.50
C PRO A 487 21.43 -18.75 -17.00
N SER A 488 21.26 -18.56 -15.69
CA SER A 488 21.26 -17.26 -15.02
C SER A 488 21.96 -17.36 -13.66
N PRO A 489 22.41 -16.26 -13.05
CA PRO A 489 22.98 -16.36 -11.72
C PRO A 489 21.92 -16.73 -10.66
N PRO A 490 22.24 -17.57 -9.67
CA PRO A 490 21.26 -18.04 -8.69
C PRO A 490 20.76 -16.91 -7.79
N SER A 491 19.49 -16.98 -7.39
CA SER A 491 18.90 -16.08 -6.39
C SER A 491 19.38 -16.44 -4.97
N PRO A 492 19.49 -15.46 -4.05
CA PRO A 492 19.82 -15.73 -2.66
C PRO A 492 18.67 -16.45 -1.95
N TYR A 493 18.95 -17.14 -0.84
CA TYR A 493 17.90 -17.63 0.07
C TYR A 493 17.21 -16.51 0.87
N GLY A 494 17.80 -15.31 0.89
CA GLY A 494 17.25 -14.11 1.51
C GLY A 494 17.94 -13.70 2.81
N ALA A 495 17.40 -12.66 3.43
CA ALA A 495 17.80 -12.17 4.74
C ALA A 495 16.56 -12.10 5.64
N ALA A 496 16.74 -12.34 6.95
CA ALA A 496 15.67 -12.19 7.93
C ALA A 496 15.45 -10.72 8.28
N GLY A 497 16.53 -9.94 8.41
CA GLY A 497 16.48 -8.57 8.86
C GLY A 497 17.71 -8.21 9.68
N TRP A 498 17.59 -7.13 10.45
CA TRP A 498 18.66 -6.57 11.27
C TRP A 498 18.39 -6.82 12.75
N THR A 499 19.43 -7.15 13.52
CA THR A 499 19.32 -7.28 14.97
C THR A 499 19.33 -5.91 15.64
N LYS A 500 18.57 -5.73 16.74
CA LYS A 500 18.43 -4.43 17.45
C LYS A 500 19.71 -3.87 18.05
N ASP A 501 20.51 -4.69 18.73
CA ASP A 501 21.62 -4.21 19.55
C ASP A 501 22.93 -4.03 18.76
N ASN A 502 23.29 -5.03 17.96
CA ASN A 502 24.59 -5.07 17.26
C ASN A 502 24.49 -4.75 15.77
N MET A 503 23.29 -4.42 15.26
CA MET A 503 23.04 -4.19 13.83
C MET A 503 23.64 -5.29 12.94
N GLN A 504 23.55 -6.55 13.35
CA GLN A 504 23.96 -7.67 12.51
C GLN A 504 22.85 -7.99 11.50
N LEU A 505 23.25 -8.24 10.27
CA LEU A 505 22.34 -8.68 9.21
C LEU A 505 22.19 -10.20 9.28
N LEU A 506 20.98 -10.68 9.50
CA LEU A 506 20.69 -12.12 9.52
C LEU A 506 20.45 -12.63 8.09
N LEU A 507 21.32 -13.52 7.63
CA LEU A 507 21.30 -14.10 6.29
C LEU A 507 20.88 -15.56 6.33
N TYR A 508 20.18 -16.00 5.28
CA TYR A 508 19.84 -17.40 5.11
C TYR A 508 20.80 -18.10 4.17
N ASP A 509 21.27 -19.27 4.59
CA ASP A 509 21.65 -20.31 3.65
C ASP A 509 20.48 -21.27 3.41
N ARG A 510 20.71 -22.39 2.71
CA ARG A 510 19.67 -23.38 2.43
C ARG A 510 18.92 -23.90 3.67
N TYR A 511 19.61 -24.00 4.80
CA TYR A 511 19.14 -24.66 6.02
C TYR A 511 19.22 -23.78 7.26
N ASP A 512 20.12 -22.81 7.27
CA ASP A 512 20.59 -22.14 8.48
C ASP A 512 20.47 -20.62 8.41
N ILE A 513 20.44 -20.02 9.61
CA ILE A 513 20.51 -18.59 9.86
C ILE A 513 21.94 -18.23 10.27
N TRP A 514 22.47 -17.18 9.65
CA TRP A 514 23.81 -16.66 9.88
C TRP A 514 23.73 -15.19 10.27
N ALA A 515 24.46 -14.76 11.29
CA ALA A 515 24.63 -13.34 11.62
C ALA A 515 25.85 -12.79 10.87
N PHE A 516 25.67 -11.72 10.10
CA PHE A 516 26.72 -10.96 9.44
C PHE A 516 26.96 -9.64 10.16
N ASP A 517 28.16 -9.44 10.69
CA ASP A 517 28.56 -8.19 11.33
C ASP A 517 29.05 -7.19 10.26
N PRO A 518 28.35 -6.06 10.07
CA PRO A 518 28.70 -5.08 9.05
C PRO A 518 29.97 -4.28 9.37
N SER A 519 30.40 -4.22 10.63
CA SER A 519 31.61 -3.49 11.04
C SER A 519 32.86 -4.33 10.79
N SER A 520 32.85 -5.60 11.21
CA SER A 520 34.01 -6.48 11.04
C SER A 520 34.01 -7.23 9.70
N GLY A 521 32.84 -7.50 9.11
CA GLY A 521 32.66 -8.41 7.97
C GLY A 521 32.62 -9.90 8.37
N ASN A 522 32.68 -10.20 9.67
CA ASN A 522 32.63 -11.57 10.18
C ASN A 522 31.21 -12.14 10.07
N THR A 523 31.13 -13.47 10.00
CA THR A 523 29.86 -14.19 10.11
C THR A 523 29.90 -15.27 11.16
N GLU A 524 28.79 -15.40 11.86
CA GLU A 524 28.53 -16.45 12.82
C GLU A 524 27.32 -17.28 12.38
N ARG A 525 27.41 -18.60 12.48
CA ARG A 525 26.29 -19.50 12.18
C ARG A 525 25.47 -19.71 13.44
N LEU A 526 24.21 -19.28 13.43
CA LEU A 526 23.33 -19.34 14.61
C LEU A 526 22.64 -20.70 14.77
N THR A 527 22.31 -21.38 13.67
CA THR A 527 21.60 -22.68 13.69
C THR A 527 22.46 -23.82 13.15
N ARG A 528 22.00 -25.07 13.32
CA ARG A 528 22.68 -26.30 12.84
C ARG A 528 21.72 -27.26 12.10
N GLY A 529 21.08 -26.75 11.05
CA GLY A 529 20.10 -27.45 10.23
C GLY A 529 20.69 -28.24 9.08
N ARG A 530 21.80 -27.78 8.48
CA ARG A 530 22.44 -28.41 7.31
C ARG A 530 22.78 -29.89 7.52
N GLU A 531 23.25 -30.26 8.71
CA GLU A 531 23.64 -31.62 9.08
C GLU A 531 22.46 -32.59 9.00
N ASN A 532 21.26 -32.11 9.35
CA ASN A 532 20.03 -32.90 9.42
C ASN A 532 19.02 -32.56 8.32
N LYS A 533 19.37 -31.69 7.37
CA LYS A 533 18.49 -31.13 6.34
C LYS A 533 17.24 -30.43 6.90
N MET A 534 17.35 -29.87 8.10
CA MET A 534 16.29 -29.04 8.72
C MET A 534 16.47 -27.59 8.31
N VAL A 535 15.37 -26.90 8.01
CA VAL A 535 15.38 -25.51 7.54
C VAL A 535 14.91 -24.59 8.66
N TYR A 536 15.77 -23.68 9.08
CA TYR A 536 15.47 -22.62 10.06
C TYR A 536 15.21 -21.30 9.34
N ARG A 537 14.10 -20.64 9.65
CA ARG A 537 13.72 -19.32 9.14
C ARG A 537 13.07 -18.51 10.25
N TYR A 538 13.35 -17.21 10.28
CA TYR A 538 12.64 -16.28 11.15
C TYR A 538 11.19 -16.14 10.70
N LEU A 539 10.27 -16.25 11.64
CA LEU A 539 8.85 -16.01 11.42
C LEU A 539 8.49 -14.64 12.01
N ASP A 540 8.34 -13.65 11.13
CA ASP A 540 7.87 -12.31 11.51
C ASP A 540 6.37 -12.36 11.86
N LEU A 541 6.06 -12.19 13.14
CA LEU A 541 4.69 -12.14 13.67
C LEU A 541 4.21 -10.70 13.94
N ASP A 542 5.12 -9.73 14.02
CA ASP A 542 4.80 -8.31 14.24
C ASP A 542 5.33 -7.47 13.08
N LYS A 543 4.43 -7.13 12.16
CA LYS A 543 4.74 -6.30 10.99
C LYS A 543 5.24 -4.89 11.32
N GLU A 544 5.15 -4.44 12.57
CA GLU A 544 5.73 -3.17 13.03
C GLU A 544 7.14 -3.33 13.61
N GLU A 545 7.63 -4.56 13.80
CA GLU A 545 8.98 -4.81 14.27
C GLU A 545 10.01 -4.41 13.20
N GLU A 546 10.84 -3.44 13.54
CA GLU A 546 11.92 -2.97 12.65
C GLU A 546 13.22 -3.76 12.83
N TYR A 547 13.41 -4.31 14.02
CA TYR A 547 14.62 -5.01 14.42
C TYR A 547 14.27 -6.31 15.11
N ILE A 548 14.99 -7.36 14.77
CA ILE A 548 14.87 -8.66 15.42
C ILE A 548 15.61 -8.58 16.76
N ASP A 549 14.92 -8.81 17.87
CA ASP A 549 15.53 -8.84 19.20
C ASP A 549 16.17 -10.22 19.49
N PRO A 550 17.51 -10.36 19.59
CA PRO A 550 18.17 -11.65 19.89
C PRO A 550 17.76 -12.31 21.19
N LYS A 551 17.07 -11.58 22.07
CA LYS A 551 16.60 -12.06 23.36
C LYS A 551 15.14 -12.54 23.31
N SER A 552 14.41 -12.28 22.23
CA SER A 552 13.05 -12.80 22.06
C SER A 552 13.08 -14.25 21.56
N ASN A 553 11.99 -14.98 21.80
CA ASN A 553 11.84 -16.32 21.25
C ASN A 553 11.53 -16.21 19.74
N TRP A 554 12.36 -16.84 18.92
CA TRP A 554 12.25 -16.89 17.46
C TRP A 554 11.81 -18.26 16.96
#